data_AF-A0A7W7H5K1-F1
#
_entry.id   AF-A0A7W7H5K1-F1
#
_cell.length_a   1.000
_cell.length_b   1.000
_cell.length_c   1.000
_cell.angle_alpha   90.00
_cell.angle_beta   90.00
_cell.angle_gamma   90.00
#
_symmetry.space_group_name_H-M   'P 1'
#
loop_
_entity.id
_entity.type
_entity.pdbx_description
1 polymer ?
#
loop_
_entity_poly.entity_id
_entity_poly.type
_entity_poly.pdbx_seq_one_letter_code
_entity_poly.pdbx_strand_id
1 'polypeptide(L)'
;MEILEAYDLTGSYRAAAELAGCDHHTVARYVKLRAEGRSPEERAQRSRPIDDFMDKIEELVARSGGRIRADVVHRRITAMGFAGGERTTRRAVAAVKKSWQAGQRRVFRPWIPEPGLWMQFDWGEGPRIGGRRTTLWCAWLPWSRFRVVIPVLDKTLPTIVACLDATLRRLGGVL
;
A
#
# COMPACT_ATOMS: atom_id res chain seq x y z
N MET A 1 -35.73 -11.37 0.17
CA MET A 1 -35.46 -10.08 -0.48
C MET A 1 -34.67 -9.20 0.46
N GLU A 2 -33.81 -8.30 -0.02
CA GLU A 2 -33.11 -7.34 0.86
C GLU A 2 -34.14 -6.36 1.48
N ILE A 3 -33.90 -5.89 2.71
CA ILE A 3 -34.88 -5.13 3.50
C ILE A 3 -35.22 -3.77 2.86
N LEU A 4 -34.22 -3.06 2.34
CA LEU A 4 -34.41 -1.77 1.69
C LEU A 4 -35.01 -1.93 0.29
N GLU A 5 -34.63 -2.97 -0.46
CA GLU A 5 -35.31 -3.34 -1.72
C GLU A 5 -36.80 -3.65 -1.49
N ALA A 6 -37.13 -4.35 -0.39
CA ALA A 6 -38.51 -4.65 -0.01
C ALA A 6 -39.33 -3.42 0.33
N TYR A 7 -38.69 -2.44 0.95
CA TYR A 7 -39.33 -1.16 1.21
C TYR A 7 -39.50 -0.34 -0.08
N ASP A 8 -38.48 -0.27 -0.93
CA ASP A 8 -38.54 0.48 -2.19
C ASP A 8 -39.62 -0.09 -3.14
N LEU A 9 -39.87 -1.41 -3.09
CA LEU A 9 -40.92 -2.06 -3.88
C LEU A 9 -42.34 -1.82 -3.33
N THR A 10 -42.51 -1.77 -2.01
CA THR A 10 -43.85 -1.81 -1.38
C THR A 10 -44.30 -0.49 -0.77
N GLY A 11 -43.38 0.42 -0.44
CA GLY A 11 -43.64 1.66 0.27
C GLY A 11 -44.20 1.49 1.70
N SER A 12 -44.28 0.26 2.22
CA SER A 12 -44.93 -0.06 3.49
C SER A 12 -44.02 -0.91 4.37
N TYR A 13 -43.84 -0.50 5.64
CA TYR A 13 -43.00 -1.24 6.58
C TYR A 13 -43.50 -2.66 6.86
N ARG A 14 -44.82 -2.89 6.87
CA ARG A 14 -45.40 -4.21 7.13
C ARG A 14 -45.30 -5.14 5.92
N ALA A 15 -45.60 -4.63 4.72
CA ALA A 15 -45.49 -5.42 3.50
C ALA A 15 -44.02 -5.75 3.17
N ALA A 16 -43.11 -4.79 3.36
CA ALA A 16 -41.68 -5.03 3.23
C ALA A 16 -41.15 -6.06 4.24
N ALA A 17 -41.65 -6.04 5.48
CA ALA A 17 -41.28 -6.98 6.53
C ALA A 17 -41.67 -8.42 6.18
N GLU A 18 -42.88 -8.63 5.64
CA GLU A 18 -43.34 -9.93 5.15
C GLU A 18 -42.48 -10.44 3.98
N LEU A 19 -42.14 -9.58 3.00
CA LEU A 19 -41.29 -9.95 1.87
C LEU A 19 -39.82 -10.21 2.24
N ALA A 20 -39.31 -9.50 3.24
CA ALA A 20 -37.94 -9.64 3.74
C ALA A 20 -37.81 -10.70 4.85
N GLY A 21 -38.92 -11.21 5.39
CA GLY A 21 -38.93 -12.19 6.48
C GLY A 21 -38.39 -11.64 7.81
N CYS A 22 -38.65 -10.36 8.11
CA CYS A 22 -38.18 -9.71 9.34
C CYS A 22 -39.32 -8.94 10.03
N ASP A 23 -39.04 -8.32 11.19
CA ASP A 23 -40.04 -7.47 11.86
C ASP A 23 -40.11 -6.06 11.24
N HIS A 24 -41.32 -5.50 11.17
CA HIS A 24 -41.57 -4.18 10.60
C HIS A 24 -40.86 -3.02 11.31
N HIS A 25 -40.51 -3.13 12.60
CA HIS A 25 -39.64 -2.16 13.26
C HIS A 25 -38.18 -2.24 12.77
N THR A 26 -37.73 -3.42 12.30
CA THR A 26 -36.42 -3.58 11.68
C THR A 26 -36.36 -2.86 10.34
N VAL A 27 -37.41 -3.00 9.51
CA VAL A 27 -37.54 -2.25 8.25
C VAL A 27 -37.54 -0.74 8.52
N ALA A 28 -38.37 -0.27 9.46
CA ALA A 28 -38.44 1.14 9.82
C ALA A 28 -37.09 1.70 10.29
N ARG A 29 -36.34 0.93 11.09
CA ARG A 29 -34.99 1.29 11.52
C ARG A 29 -34.01 1.40 10.35
N TYR A 30 -34.03 0.46 9.41
CA TYR A 30 -33.10 0.44 8.28
C TYR A 30 -33.39 1.57 7.30
N VAL A 31 -34.68 1.85 7.02
CA VAL A 31 -35.11 2.98 6.21
C VAL A 31 -34.67 4.30 6.84
N LYS A 32 -34.83 4.45 8.17
CA LYS A 32 -34.35 5.62 8.90
C LYS A 32 -32.83 5.78 8.81
N LEU A 33 -32.06 4.70 8.99
CA LEU A 33 -30.61 4.74 8.86
C LEU A 33 -30.16 5.14 7.45
N ARG A 34 -30.82 4.62 6.40
CA ARG A 34 -30.59 5.02 5.01
C ARG A 34 -30.88 6.50 4.78
N ALA A 35 -31.99 7.01 5.30
CA ALA A 35 -32.34 8.44 5.19
C ALA A 35 -31.31 9.35 5.89
N GLU A 36 -30.68 8.87 6.96
CA GLU A 36 -29.58 9.53 7.67
C GLU A 36 -28.21 9.33 6.99
N GLY A 37 -28.13 8.59 5.87
CA GLY A 37 -26.88 8.28 5.17
C GLY A 37 -25.97 7.31 5.92
N ARG A 38 -26.50 6.57 6.91
CA ARG A 38 -25.76 5.64 7.77
C ARG A 38 -26.02 4.21 7.33
N SER A 39 -24.98 3.37 7.34
CA SER A 39 -25.15 1.95 7.03
C SER A 39 -25.64 1.18 8.27
N PRO A 40 -26.61 0.25 8.13
CA PRO A 40 -26.98 -0.67 9.21
C PRO A 40 -25.82 -1.55 9.70
N GLU A 41 -24.79 -1.74 8.87
CA GLU A 41 -23.58 -2.51 9.17
C GLU A 41 -22.55 -1.72 9.97
N GLU A 42 -22.66 -0.39 10.01
CA GLU A 42 -21.87 0.48 10.88
C GLU A 42 -22.33 0.30 12.33
N ARG A 43 -22.01 -0.84 12.92
CA ARG A 43 -21.98 -0.97 14.37
C ARG A 43 -21.06 0.13 14.87
N ALA A 44 -21.64 1.18 15.47
CA ALA A 44 -20.89 2.19 16.21
C ALA A 44 -19.93 1.44 17.14
N GLN A 45 -18.64 1.49 16.81
CA GLN A 45 -17.62 0.82 17.58
C GLN A 45 -17.68 1.47 18.97
N ARG A 46 -18.22 0.73 19.95
CA ARG A 46 -18.33 1.24 21.32
C ARG A 46 -16.95 1.70 21.75
N SER A 47 -16.87 2.92 22.28
CA SER A 47 -15.63 3.44 22.85
C SER A 47 -15.10 2.44 23.87
N ARG A 48 -13.87 1.98 23.66
CA ARG A 48 -13.16 1.05 24.54
C ARG A 48 -12.14 1.86 25.35
N PRO A 49 -11.84 1.46 26.59
CA PRO A 49 -10.83 2.15 27.41
C PRO A 49 -9.42 2.23 26.80
N ILE A 50 -9.12 1.44 25.77
CA ILE A 50 -7.84 1.51 25.05
C ILE A 50 -7.79 2.63 24.02
N ASP A 51 -8.96 3.11 23.58
CA ASP A 51 -9.05 4.11 22.51
C ASP A 51 -8.37 5.43 22.95
N ASP A 52 -8.44 5.79 24.24
CA ASP A 52 -7.73 6.94 24.85
C ASP A 52 -6.18 6.84 24.77
N PHE A 53 -5.65 5.64 24.55
CA PHE A 53 -4.20 5.39 24.47
C PHE A 53 -3.72 5.14 23.04
N MET A 54 -4.61 5.19 22.03
CA MET A 54 -4.27 4.85 20.64
C MET A 54 -3.18 5.77 20.08
N ASP A 55 -3.27 7.08 20.29
CA ASP A 55 -2.26 8.04 19.86
C ASP A 55 -0.87 7.67 20.40
N LYS A 56 -0.81 7.24 21.67
CA LYS A 56 0.45 6.83 22.27
C LYS A 56 0.98 5.53 21.67
N ILE A 57 0.10 4.57 21.41
CA ILE A 57 0.47 3.30 20.76
C ILE A 57 1.01 3.57 19.35
N GLU A 58 0.38 4.46 18.59
CA GLU A 58 0.82 4.87 17.26
C GLU A 58 2.19 5.56 17.28
N GLU A 59 2.40 6.51 18.19
CA GLU A 59 3.70 7.16 18.38
C GLU A 59 4.81 6.12 18.64
N LEU A 60 4.55 5.19 19.56
CA LEU A 60 5.51 4.15 19.94
C LEU A 60 5.84 3.20 18.78
N VAL A 61 4.84 2.81 18.00
CA VAL A 61 5.03 1.97 16.81
C VAL A 61 5.83 2.73 15.75
N ALA A 62 5.47 3.98 15.46
CA ALA A 62 6.15 4.81 14.47
C ALA A 62 7.62 5.05 14.84
N ARG A 63 7.90 5.48 16.09
CA ARG A 63 9.27 5.72 16.59
C ARG A 63 10.16 4.48 16.57
N SER A 64 9.56 3.30 16.71
CA SER A 64 10.30 2.03 16.65
C SER A 64 10.45 1.45 15.25
N GLY A 65 9.91 2.11 14.21
CA GLY A 65 9.82 1.55 12.87
C GLY A 65 9.06 0.22 12.83
N GLY A 66 7.98 0.11 13.62
CA GLY A 66 7.17 -1.12 13.70
C GLY A 66 7.75 -2.25 14.56
N ARG A 67 8.93 -2.08 15.18
CA ARG A 67 9.65 -3.16 15.88
C ARG A 67 9.23 -3.34 17.34
N ILE A 68 8.62 -2.35 17.99
CA ILE A 68 8.29 -2.43 19.43
C ILE A 68 7.37 -3.62 19.75
N ARG A 69 7.66 -4.35 20.83
CA ARG A 69 6.82 -5.47 21.28
C ARG A 69 5.59 -4.98 22.05
N ALA A 70 4.49 -5.73 21.96
CA ALA A 70 3.22 -5.34 22.58
C ALA A 70 3.26 -5.33 24.12
N ASP A 71 4.05 -6.18 24.75
CA ASP A 71 4.25 -6.20 26.21
C ASP A 71 5.00 -4.93 26.69
N VAL A 72 5.96 -4.44 25.91
CA VAL A 72 6.64 -3.16 26.19
C VAL A 72 5.67 -1.99 26.07
N VAL A 73 4.79 -2.02 25.06
CA VAL A 73 3.71 -1.03 24.92
C VAL A 73 2.75 -1.11 26.11
N HIS A 74 2.34 -2.32 26.50
CA HIS A 74 1.43 -2.55 27.62
C HIS A 74 1.97 -1.96 28.92
N ARG A 75 3.23 -2.28 29.28
CA ARG A 75 3.87 -1.68 30.47
C ARG A 75 3.85 -0.14 30.45
N ARG A 76 4.06 0.47 29.28
CA ARG A 76 4.05 1.94 29.15
C ARG A 76 2.66 2.53 29.34
N ILE A 77 1.65 1.99 28.67
CA ILE A 77 0.28 2.52 28.79
C ILE A 77 -0.34 2.22 30.15
N THR A 78 0.01 1.09 30.79
CA THR A 78 -0.39 0.80 32.18
C THR A 78 0.21 1.81 33.16
N ALA A 79 1.47 2.18 33.00
CA ALA A 79 2.08 3.25 33.78
C ALA A 79 1.41 4.63 33.55
N MET A 80 0.69 4.80 32.43
CA MET A 80 -0.11 5.99 32.12
C MET A 80 -1.58 5.87 32.56
N GLY A 81 -1.97 4.79 33.27
CA GLY A 81 -3.32 4.62 33.81
C GLY A 81 -4.22 3.64 33.04
N PHE A 82 -3.70 2.92 32.04
CA PHE A 82 -4.49 1.88 31.36
C PHE A 82 -4.76 0.68 32.26
N ALA A 83 -6.04 0.49 32.65
CA ALA A 83 -6.50 -0.60 33.51
C ALA A 83 -6.98 -1.86 32.75
N GLY A 84 -6.87 -1.88 31.42
CA GLY A 84 -7.30 -3.02 30.60
C GLY A 84 -6.25 -4.14 30.52
N GLY A 85 -6.65 -5.28 29.96
CA GLY A 85 -5.78 -6.46 29.86
C GLY A 85 -4.73 -6.39 28.74
N GLU A 86 -3.65 -7.16 28.91
CA GLU A 86 -2.55 -7.29 27.93
C GLU A 86 -3.06 -7.74 26.55
N ARG A 87 -4.06 -8.65 26.51
CA ARG A 87 -4.68 -9.12 25.26
C ARG A 87 -5.25 -7.97 24.42
N THR A 88 -5.90 -6.99 25.06
CA THR A 88 -6.46 -5.82 24.39
C THR A 88 -5.35 -4.97 23.80
N THR A 89 -4.28 -4.75 24.56
CA THR A 89 -3.09 -4.04 24.09
C THR A 89 -2.45 -4.73 22.89
N ARG A 90 -2.28 -6.05 22.96
CA ARG A 90 -1.69 -6.84 21.86
C ARG A 90 -2.50 -6.71 20.57
N ARG A 91 -3.84 -6.71 20.66
CA ARG A 91 -4.71 -6.50 19.49
C ARG A 91 -4.58 -5.10 18.92
N ALA A 92 -4.56 -4.06 19.76
CA ALA A 92 -4.39 -2.67 19.31
C ALA A 92 -3.02 -2.47 18.63
N VAL A 93 -1.93 -2.92 19.27
CA VAL A 93 -0.58 -2.84 18.70
C VAL A 93 -0.50 -3.58 17.36
N ALA A 94 -1.10 -4.76 17.24
CA ALA A 94 -1.12 -5.51 15.98
C ALA A 94 -1.87 -4.76 14.88
N ALA A 95 -3.02 -4.14 15.19
CA ALA A 95 -3.78 -3.32 14.25
C ALA A 95 -2.97 -2.10 13.79
N VAL A 96 -2.38 -1.36 14.73
CA VAL A 96 -1.54 -0.19 14.44
C VAL A 96 -0.32 -0.58 13.58
N LYS A 97 0.36 -1.69 13.90
CA LYS A 97 1.47 -2.19 13.08
C LYS A 97 1.04 -2.55 11.66
N LYS A 98 -0.13 -3.16 11.50
CA LYS A 98 -0.67 -3.51 10.18
C LYS A 98 -0.90 -2.25 9.34
N SER A 99 -1.51 -1.21 9.93
CA SER A 99 -1.73 0.08 9.27
C SER A 99 -0.41 0.79 8.95
N TRP A 100 0.53 0.82 9.90
CA TRP A 100 1.86 1.40 9.70
C TRP A 100 2.63 0.72 8.55
N GLN A 101 2.60 -0.62 8.50
CA GLN A 101 3.22 -1.38 7.41
C GLN A 101 2.54 -1.09 6.07
N ALA A 102 1.21 -0.96 6.03
CA ALA A 102 0.50 -0.62 4.80
C ALA A 102 0.93 0.74 4.25
N GLY A 103 1.12 1.75 5.11
CA GLY A 103 1.61 3.07 4.72
C GLY A 103 3.10 3.11 4.33
N GLN A 104 3.92 2.17 4.82
CA GLN A 104 5.35 2.08 4.51
C GLN A 104 5.68 1.19 3.30
N ARG A 105 4.68 0.54 2.69
CA ARG A 105 4.91 -0.27 1.49
C ARG A 105 5.34 0.64 0.34
N ARG A 106 6.50 0.36 -0.25
CA ARG A 106 6.89 0.93 -1.53
C ARG A 106 5.81 0.58 -2.55
N VAL A 107 5.08 1.59 -3.01
CA VAL A 107 4.06 1.41 -4.05
C VAL A 107 4.79 1.08 -5.34
N PHE A 108 4.81 -0.21 -5.70
CA PHE A 108 5.23 -0.63 -7.02
C PHE A 108 4.07 -0.33 -7.98
N ARG A 109 4.23 0.71 -8.81
CA ARG A 109 3.39 0.90 -9.98
C ARG A 109 3.95 0.01 -11.09
N PRO A 110 3.20 -1.01 -11.58
CA PRO A 110 3.67 -1.82 -12.67
C PRO A 110 3.82 -0.95 -13.92
N TRP A 111 5.06 -0.74 -14.35
CA TRP A 111 5.36 -0.10 -15.61
C TRP A 111 5.43 -1.18 -16.69
N ILE A 112 4.56 -1.07 -17.69
CA ILE A 112 4.45 -2.00 -18.81
C ILE A 112 5.13 -1.33 -20.01
N PRO A 113 6.34 -1.75 -20.41
CA PRO A 113 7.03 -1.16 -21.55
C PRO A 113 6.39 -1.61 -22.86
N GLU A 114 6.19 -0.66 -23.77
CA GLU A 114 5.81 -0.97 -25.15
C GLU A 114 7.06 -1.21 -26.03
N PRO A 115 6.99 -2.13 -27.01
CA PRO A 115 8.08 -2.34 -27.95
C PRO A 115 8.39 -1.03 -28.70
N GLY A 116 9.68 -0.67 -28.78
CA GLY A 116 10.15 0.49 -29.56
C GLY A 116 10.00 1.86 -28.89
N LEU A 117 9.20 2.02 -27.83
CA LEU A 117 9.02 3.31 -27.15
C LEU A 117 10.03 3.59 -26.04
N TRP A 118 10.72 2.56 -25.55
CA TRP A 118 11.56 2.68 -24.37
C TRP A 118 12.91 1.99 -24.57
N MET A 119 13.97 2.74 -24.26
CA MET A 119 15.31 2.22 -24.02
C MET A 119 15.77 2.79 -22.68
N GLN A 120 16.28 1.92 -21.81
CA GLN A 120 16.90 2.33 -20.55
C GLN A 120 18.39 2.05 -20.62
N PHE A 121 19.16 2.85 -19.90
CA PHE A 121 20.56 2.53 -19.63
C PHE A 121 20.91 2.89 -18.20
N ASP A 122 21.91 2.20 -17.67
CA ASP A 122 22.51 2.49 -16.39
C ASP A 122 24.00 2.11 -16.42
N TRP A 123 24.71 2.43 -15.35
CA TRP A 123 26.12 2.13 -15.18
C TRP A 123 26.31 0.89 -14.30
N GLY A 124 27.04 -0.09 -14.80
CA GLY A 124 27.60 -1.19 -14.02
C GLY A 124 29.04 -0.91 -13.59
N GLU A 125 29.47 -1.52 -12.50
CA GLU A 125 30.90 -1.66 -12.22
C GLU A 125 31.51 -2.72 -13.15
N GLY A 126 32.59 -2.37 -13.83
CA GLY A 126 33.31 -3.27 -14.72
C GLY A 126 34.61 -3.81 -14.11
N PRO A 127 35.22 -4.82 -14.76
CA PRO A 127 36.51 -5.35 -14.34
C PRO A 127 37.62 -4.29 -14.48
N ARG A 128 38.77 -4.55 -13.84
CA ARG A 128 39.98 -3.75 -14.11
C ARG A 128 40.64 -4.23 -15.40
N ILE A 129 40.90 -3.31 -16.32
CA ILE A 129 41.63 -3.58 -17.57
C ILE A 129 42.90 -2.75 -17.55
N GLY A 130 44.06 -3.39 -17.64
CA GLY A 130 45.37 -2.71 -17.56
C GLY A 130 45.55 -1.92 -16.25
N GLY A 131 45.03 -2.42 -15.13
CA GLY A 131 45.07 -1.75 -13.82
C GLY A 131 44.02 -0.64 -13.62
N ARG A 132 43.35 -0.18 -14.67
CA ARG A 132 42.32 0.86 -14.59
C ARG A 132 40.93 0.26 -14.37
N ARG A 133 40.16 0.82 -13.43
CA ARG A 133 38.75 0.42 -13.22
C ARG A 133 37.91 0.85 -14.42
N THR A 134 37.14 -0.06 -14.98
CA THR A 134 36.19 0.25 -16.05
C THR A 134 34.79 0.45 -15.49
N THR A 135 33.98 1.23 -16.19
CA THR A 135 32.53 1.30 -15.98
C THR A 135 31.86 0.60 -17.15
N LEU A 136 30.79 -0.15 -16.92
CA LEU A 136 29.99 -0.75 -17.98
C LEU A 136 28.80 0.15 -18.28
N TRP A 137 28.69 0.62 -19.53
CA TRP A 137 27.43 1.12 -20.06
C TRP A 137 26.50 -0.08 -20.27
N CYS A 138 25.37 -0.11 -19.58
CA CYS A 138 24.40 -1.20 -19.66
C CYS A 138 23.09 -0.65 -20.21
N ALA A 139 22.89 -0.70 -21.53
CA ALA A 139 21.62 -0.35 -22.15
C ALA A 139 20.76 -1.58 -22.42
N TRP A 140 19.44 -1.46 -22.27
CA TRP A 140 18.51 -2.54 -22.60
C TRP A 140 17.16 -2.03 -23.11
N LEU A 141 16.53 -2.88 -23.92
CA LEU A 141 15.14 -2.75 -24.32
C LEU A 141 14.26 -3.42 -23.27
N PRO A 142 13.40 -2.68 -22.55
CA PRO A 142 12.70 -3.24 -21.40
C PRO A 142 11.62 -4.26 -21.78
N TRP A 143 11.07 -4.16 -23.01
CA TRP A 143 10.11 -5.13 -23.56
C TRP A 143 10.78 -6.47 -23.95
N SER A 144 11.81 -6.45 -24.80
CA SER A 144 12.48 -7.67 -25.29
C SER A 144 13.60 -8.19 -24.39
N ARG A 145 14.05 -7.40 -23.42
CA ARG A 145 15.23 -7.65 -22.57
C ARG A 145 16.55 -7.74 -23.33
N PHE A 146 16.59 -7.36 -24.61
CA PHE A 146 17.83 -7.26 -25.37
C PHE A 146 18.76 -6.23 -24.73
N ARG A 147 20.05 -6.56 -24.60
CA ARG A 147 21.03 -5.72 -23.89
C ARG A 147 22.24 -5.40 -24.76
N VAL A 148 22.74 -4.18 -24.62
CA VAL A 148 24.02 -3.74 -25.16
C VAL A 148 24.89 -3.32 -23.98
N VAL A 149 26.01 -4.00 -23.80
CA VAL A 149 26.99 -3.69 -22.73
C VAL A 149 28.29 -3.21 -23.35
N ILE A 150 28.78 -2.04 -22.94
CA ILE A 150 30.00 -1.43 -23.48
C ILE A 150 30.93 -1.05 -22.31
N PRO A 151 32.15 -1.60 -22.21
CA PRO A 151 33.12 -1.14 -21.22
C PRO A 151 33.68 0.22 -21.64
N VAL A 152 33.66 1.17 -20.71
CA VAL A 152 34.19 2.54 -20.89
C VAL A 152 35.05 2.94 -19.70
N LEU A 153 35.82 4.01 -19.88
CA LEU A 153 36.81 4.48 -18.91
C LEU A 153 36.36 5.68 -18.08
N ASP A 154 35.22 6.29 -18.43
CA ASP A 154 34.61 7.44 -17.77
C ASP A 154 33.10 7.51 -18.06
N LYS A 155 32.42 8.49 -17.45
CA LYS A 155 30.98 8.73 -17.61
C LYS A 155 30.71 10.14 -18.15
N THR A 156 31.61 10.65 -18.99
CA THR A 156 31.49 12.00 -19.55
C THR A 156 30.43 12.05 -20.65
N LEU A 157 29.93 13.25 -20.98
CA LEU A 157 28.95 13.44 -22.03
C LEU A 157 29.40 12.88 -23.40
N PRO A 158 30.65 13.08 -23.88
CA PRO A 158 31.12 12.46 -25.12
C PRO A 158 31.03 10.94 -25.10
N THR A 159 31.42 10.31 -23.99
CA THR A 159 31.31 8.85 -23.81
C THR A 159 29.86 8.40 -23.82
N ILE A 160 28.95 9.13 -23.18
CA ILE A 160 27.51 8.83 -23.20
C ILE A 160 26.96 8.89 -24.62
N VAL A 161 27.27 9.94 -25.39
CA VAL A 161 26.81 10.10 -26.78
C VAL A 161 27.35 8.98 -27.66
N ALA A 162 28.63 8.63 -27.52
CA ALA A 162 29.23 7.52 -28.26
C ALA A 162 28.59 6.16 -27.90
N CYS A 163 28.28 5.93 -26.62
CA CYS A 163 27.58 4.72 -26.21
C CYS A 163 26.14 4.68 -26.73
N LEU A 164 25.42 5.80 -26.75
CA LEU A 164 24.08 5.90 -27.33
C LEU A 164 24.09 5.59 -28.82
N ASP A 165 25.00 6.19 -29.60
CA ASP A 165 25.15 5.90 -31.03
C ASP A 165 25.44 4.41 -31.27
N ALA A 166 26.43 3.85 -30.55
CA ALA A 166 26.77 2.44 -30.66
C ALA A 166 25.60 1.52 -30.25
N THR A 167 24.82 1.90 -29.24
CA THR A 167 23.62 1.15 -28.83
C THR A 167 22.55 1.23 -29.92
N LEU A 168 22.20 2.41 -30.40
CA LEU A 168 21.13 2.58 -31.41
C LEU A 168 21.47 1.84 -32.70
N ARG A 169 22.71 1.92 -33.20
CA ARG A 169 23.15 1.14 -34.37
C ARG A 169 22.98 -0.36 -34.19
N ARG A 170 23.30 -0.90 -33.00
CA ARG A 170 23.11 -2.33 -32.69
C ARG A 170 21.63 -2.73 -32.58
N LEU A 171 20.76 -1.79 -32.25
CA LEU A 171 19.31 -1.98 -32.23
C LEU A 171 18.68 -1.81 -33.64
N GLY A 172 19.47 -1.42 -34.65
CA GLY A 172 18.96 -1.07 -35.98
C GLY A 172 18.32 0.32 -36.03
N GLY A 173 18.48 1.16 -35.00
CA GLY A 173 18.10 2.56 -35.01
C GLY A 173 19.08 3.41 -35.81
N VAL A 174 18.56 4.41 -36.51
CA VAL A 174 19.35 5.43 -37.22
C VAL A 174 19.25 6.72 -36.42
N LEU A 175 20.40 7.34 -36.14
CA LEU A 175 20.51 8.67 -35.52
C LEU A 175 20.44 9.77 -36.57
#